data_AF-A0A955U6U8-F1
#
_entry.id   AF-A0A955U6U8-F1
#
_cell.length_a   1.000
_cell.length_b   1.000
_cell.length_c   1.000
_cell.angle_alpha   90.00
_cell.angle_beta   90.00
_cell.angle_gamma   90.00
#
_symmetry.space_group_name_H-M   'P 1'
#
loop_
_entity.id
_entity.type
_entity.pdbx_description
1 polymer ?
#
loop_
_entity_poly.entity_id
_entity_poly.type
_entity_poly.pdbx_seq_one_letter_code
_entity_poly.pdbx_strand_id
1 'polypeptide(L)'
;MESRAVLDAGGILADARSAPADLPVDEVDARAYRHPAIADRVVVRLVPRSLDAGSDTWMGTFAFGLDQVRQDLGVQRRRTLGFPWWTLVHEPEHAALVLAQQPAFRKARRLAASKPGHAKDALTELAREFERRAPGILPTFWEEAGRAFIDLGNPKMAATCFDKGRAAEATFGLSVDQERLGDVFLEFALAGAVTVKSLQAWAKQLSTSVGAAQAWDRFRALAIRRTLGGMPPWASFAKDLSGLAKAAGRDVEVERRSWLEEILGAPALDRATPTFWKEHYGALADLAENDPEIRRRWLSRFPKAGASSWSDVDEGFADTWLGELHRAGVLSDAWTDPAVDPARWLKALLDWAPDG
;
A
#
# COMPACT_ATOMS: atom_id res chain seq x y z
N MET A 1 -18.96 20.86 0.87
CA MET A 1 -17.67 20.15 0.79
C MET A 1 -18.00 18.72 0.42
N GLU A 2 -17.43 18.16 -0.64
CA GLU A 2 -17.72 16.76 -1.03
C GLU A 2 -17.33 15.81 0.10
N SER A 3 -18.16 14.79 0.37
CA SER A 3 -17.97 13.84 1.49
C SER A 3 -16.55 13.26 1.56
N ARG A 4 -15.94 13.00 0.39
CA ARG A 4 -14.56 12.51 0.29
C ARG A 4 -13.55 13.50 0.85
N ALA A 5 -13.66 14.77 0.50
CA ALA A 5 -12.73 15.81 0.97
C ALA A 5 -12.80 15.96 2.51
N VAL A 6 -13.99 15.82 3.11
CA VAL A 6 -14.15 15.82 4.57
C VAL A 6 -13.41 14.64 5.20
N LEU A 7 -13.62 13.42 4.69
CA LEU A 7 -12.98 12.21 5.20
C LEU A 7 -11.45 12.23 5.02
N ASP A 8 -10.96 12.75 3.89
CA ASP A 8 -9.53 12.89 3.62
C ASP A 8 -8.87 13.92 4.55
N ALA A 9 -9.59 15.00 4.90
CA ALA A 9 -9.18 15.95 5.93
C ALA A 9 -9.27 15.42 7.37
N GLY A 10 -9.75 14.18 7.56
CA GLY A 10 -9.93 13.56 8.88
C GLY A 10 -11.18 14.01 9.61
N GLY A 11 -12.15 14.63 8.91
CA GLY A 11 -13.45 14.99 9.46
C GLY A 11 -14.38 13.78 9.67
N ILE A 12 -15.52 14.05 10.31
CA ILE A 12 -16.57 13.07 10.59
C ILE A 12 -17.78 13.40 9.73
N LEU A 13 -18.30 12.41 9.00
CA LEU A 13 -19.56 12.51 8.29
C LEU A 13 -20.69 12.02 9.19
N ALA A 14 -21.70 12.86 9.42
CA ALA A 14 -22.84 12.50 10.28
C ALA A 14 -23.70 11.35 9.70
N ASP A 15 -23.85 11.27 8.37
CA ASP A 15 -24.58 10.18 7.70
C ASP A 15 -23.60 9.21 7.02
N ALA A 16 -23.51 7.99 7.54
CA ALA A 16 -22.66 6.93 6.98
C ALA A 16 -22.96 6.64 5.50
N ARG A 17 -24.22 6.81 5.06
CA ARG A 17 -24.64 6.57 3.66
C ARG A 17 -24.07 7.59 2.68
N SER A 18 -23.55 8.72 3.20
CA SER A 18 -22.88 9.73 2.39
C SER A 18 -21.40 9.44 2.15
N ALA A 19 -20.85 8.39 2.76
CA ALA A 19 -19.48 7.96 2.53
C ALA A 19 -19.34 7.30 1.13
N PRO A 20 -18.24 7.57 0.40
CA PRO A 20 -17.95 6.86 -0.85
C PRO A 20 -17.85 5.35 -0.65
N ALA A 21 -18.47 4.56 -1.53
CA ALA A 21 -18.51 3.10 -1.42
C ALA A 21 -17.12 2.43 -1.53
N ASP A 22 -16.16 3.09 -2.17
CA ASP A 22 -14.78 2.64 -2.33
C ASP A 22 -13.89 2.96 -1.12
N LEU A 23 -14.41 3.70 -0.14
CA LEU A 23 -13.62 4.20 0.98
C LEU A 23 -14.09 3.57 2.30
N PRO A 24 -13.27 2.72 2.94
CA PRO A 24 -13.64 2.12 4.20
C PRO A 24 -13.74 3.19 5.30
N VAL A 25 -14.78 3.09 6.11
CA VAL A 25 -15.06 4.01 7.21
C VAL A 25 -15.23 3.25 8.53
N ASP A 26 -14.98 3.94 9.64
CA ASP A 26 -15.25 3.50 10.99
C ASP A 26 -16.29 4.42 11.63
N GLU A 27 -17.23 3.83 12.36
CA GLU A 27 -18.18 4.56 13.21
C GLU A 27 -17.41 5.32 14.30
N VAL A 28 -17.91 6.50 14.65
CA VAL A 28 -17.29 7.36 15.65
C VAL A 28 -18.21 7.51 16.85
N ASP A 29 -17.65 7.22 18.02
CA ASP A 29 -18.33 7.33 19.30
C ASP A 29 -17.75 8.52 20.10
N ALA A 30 -18.58 9.18 20.92
CA ALA A 30 -18.10 10.11 21.92
C ALA A 30 -17.90 9.39 23.26
N ARG A 31 -16.69 9.48 23.79
CA ARG A 31 -16.30 8.89 25.07
C ARG A 31 -16.02 10.02 26.06
N ALA A 32 -16.78 10.05 27.15
CA ALA A 32 -16.69 11.04 28.21
C ALA A 32 -15.87 10.46 29.37
N TYR A 33 -14.85 11.19 29.81
CA TYR A 33 -13.94 10.79 30.87
C TYR A 33 -13.92 11.83 32.01
N ARG A 34 -13.83 11.33 33.24
CA ARG A 34 -13.66 12.13 34.46
C ARG A 34 -12.29 11.92 35.08
N HIS A 35 -11.76 12.94 35.74
CA HIS A 35 -10.52 12.84 36.49
C HIS A 35 -10.66 13.55 37.85
N PRO A 36 -10.20 12.94 38.96
CA PRO A 36 -10.36 13.52 40.30
C PRO A 36 -9.81 14.94 40.47
N ALA A 37 -8.69 15.26 39.81
CA ALA A 37 -8.07 16.59 39.88
C ALA A 37 -8.82 17.71 39.10
N ILE A 38 -9.81 17.34 38.28
CA ILE A 38 -10.65 18.30 37.51
C ILE A 38 -12.13 17.87 37.60
N ALA A 39 -12.60 17.61 38.82
CA ALA A 39 -13.91 17.01 39.07
C ALA A 39 -15.11 17.81 38.51
N ASP A 40 -14.95 19.11 38.30
CA ASP A 40 -15.93 20.02 37.70
C ASP A 40 -16.01 19.90 36.17
N ARG A 41 -15.11 19.14 35.53
CA ARG A 41 -14.99 19.04 34.08
C ARG A 41 -15.09 17.60 33.59
N VAL A 42 -15.58 17.46 32.36
CA VAL A 42 -15.60 16.20 31.61
C VAL A 42 -14.76 16.39 30.36
N VAL A 43 -13.86 15.45 30.10
CA VAL A 43 -13.11 15.39 28.85
C VAL A 43 -13.86 14.48 27.90
N VAL A 44 -14.33 15.03 26.78
CA VAL A 44 -15.01 14.25 25.73
C VAL A 44 -14.06 14.05 24.56
N ARG A 45 -13.90 12.81 24.10
CA ARG A 45 -13.14 12.46 22.90
C ARG A 45 -14.07 11.84 21.87
N LEU A 46 -13.95 12.28 20.62
CA LEU A 46 -14.55 11.61 19.47
C LEU A 46 -13.54 10.56 18.97
N VAL A 47 -13.92 9.30 19.00
CA VAL A 47 -13.01 8.17 18.80
C VAL A 47 -13.64 7.22 17.79
N PRO A 48 -12.95 6.87 16.69
CA PRO A 48 -13.35 5.74 15.86
C PRO A 48 -13.51 4.49 16.71
N ARG A 49 -14.56 3.71 16.51
CA ARG A 49 -14.86 2.52 17.34
C ARG A 49 -13.72 1.51 17.37
N SER A 50 -12.95 1.42 16.28
CA SER A 50 -11.71 0.62 16.20
C SER A 50 -10.62 1.04 17.19
N LEU A 51 -10.70 2.25 17.74
CA LEU A 51 -9.77 2.84 18.71
C LEU A 51 -10.32 2.92 20.13
N ASP A 52 -11.56 2.52 20.38
CA ASP A 52 -12.24 2.71 21.67
C ASP A 52 -11.44 2.13 22.84
N ALA A 53 -11.09 0.85 22.78
CA ALA A 53 -10.33 0.17 23.82
C ALA A 53 -8.97 0.85 24.05
N GLY A 54 -8.28 1.22 22.97
CA GLY A 54 -7.00 1.93 23.07
C GLY A 54 -7.15 3.33 23.67
N SER A 55 -8.24 4.03 23.36
CA SER A 55 -8.55 5.35 23.93
C SER A 55 -8.79 5.26 25.42
N ASP A 56 -9.55 4.26 25.86
CA ASP A 56 -9.78 4.01 27.28
C ASP A 56 -8.49 3.64 28.01
N THR A 57 -7.67 2.77 27.43
CA THR A 57 -6.35 2.41 27.96
C THR A 57 -5.44 3.65 28.08
N TRP A 58 -5.44 4.51 27.06
CA TRP A 58 -4.70 5.77 27.10
C TRP A 58 -5.16 6.64 28.27
N MET A 59 -6.47 6.91 28.34
CA MET A 59 -7.05 7.80 29.35
C MET A 59 -6.84 7.26 30.76
N GLY A 60 -7.06 5.95 30.97
CA GLY A 60 -6.86 5.26 32.24
C GLY A 60 -5.41 5.33 32.74
N THR A 61 -4.42 5.32 31.85
CA THR A 61 -2.99 5.51 32.22
C THR A 61 -2.75 6.85 32.92
N PHE A 62 -3.57 7.86 32.61
CA PHE A 62 -3.53 9.18 33.25
C PHE A 62 -4.62 9.34 34.32
N ALA A 63 -5.11 8.25 34.90
CA ALA A 63 -6.15 8.22 35.94
C ALA A 63 -7.50 8.85 35.55
N PHE A 64 -7.79 8.94 34.24
CA PHE A 64 -9.13 9.29 33.77
C PHE A 64 -10.01 8.03 33.74
N GLY A 65 -11.17 8.09 34.41
CA GLY A 65 -12.19 7.04 34.36
C GLY A 65 -13.22 7.32 33.28
N LEU A 66 -13.60 6.30 32.51
CA LEU A 66 -14.72 6.38 31.57
C LEU A 66 -16.03 6.56 32.34
N ASP A 67 -16.82 7.57 31.98
CA ASP A 67 -18.09 7.94 32.61
C ASP A 67 -19.28 7.56 31.72
N GLN A 68 -19.22 7.97 30.44
CA GLN A 68 -20.31 7.75 29.49
C GLN A 68 -19.77 7.52 28.09
N VAL A 69 -20.46 6.69 27.31
CA VAL A 69 -20.26 6.53 25.87
C VAL A 69 -21.55 6.91 25.15
N ARG A 70 -21.43 7.75 24.12
CA ARG A 70 -22.51 8.02 23.17
C ARG A 70 -22.08 7.51 21.80
N GLN A 71 -22.81 6.54 21.29
CA GLN A 71 -22.48 5.86 20.04
C GLN A 71 -23.05 6.58 18.81
N ASP A 72 -22.53 6.20 17.65
CA ASP A 72 -23.10 6.46 16.32
C ASP A 72 -23.22 7.96 16.00
N LEU A 73 -22.17 8.73 16.26
CA LEU A 73 -22.13 10.16 15.95
C LEU A 73 -21.84 10.46 14.47
N GLY A 74 -21.44 9.44 13.72
CA GLY A 74 -21.09 9.52 12.32
C GLY A 74 -19.99 8.52 11.99
N VAL A 75 -19.35 8.75 10.85
CA VAL A 75 -18.25 7.92 10.36
C VAL A 75 -17.03 8.75 9.98
N GLN A 76 -15.85 8.18 10.20
CA GLN A 76 -14.56 8.73 9.78
C GLN A 76 -13.86 7.72 8.88
N ARG A 77 -12.92 8.16 8.03
CA ARG A 77 -12.11 7.26 7.22
C ARG A 77 -11.37 6.26 8.12
N ARG A 78 -11.55 4.96 7.85
CA ARG A 78 -10.78 3.90 8.51
C ARG A 78 -9.31 4.06 8.17
N ARG A 79 -8.44 3.93 9.17
CA ARG A 79 -6.99 3.92 9.01
C ARG A 79 -6.41 2.68 9.67
N THR A 80 -5.39 2.09 9.04
CA THR A 80 -4.64 0.99 9.65
C THR A 80 -4.07 1.48 10.97
N LEU A 81 -4.40 0.76 12.04
CA LEU A 81 -3.91 1.05 13.37
C LEU A 81 -2.39 0.85 13.41
N GLY A 82 -1.66 1.93 13.71
CA GLY A 82 -0.23 1.88 13.97
C GLY A 82 0.12 2.19 15.42
N PHE A 83 1.41 2.30 15.70
CA PHE A 83 1.91 2.72 17.01
C PHE A 83 1.48 4.16 17.38
N PRO A 84 1.05 4.42 18.62
CA PRO A 84 0.94 3.48 19.74
C PRO A 84 -0.40 2.75 19.78
N TRP A 85 -1.38 3.16 18.97
CA TRP A 85 -2.76 2.73 19.07
C TRP A 85 -2.94 1.23 18.97
N TRP A 86 -2.20 0.56 18.09
CA TRP A 86 -2.22 -0.90 18.01
C TRP A 86 -1.85 -1.55 19.35
N THR A 87 -0.75 -1.11 19.98
CA THR A 87 -0.35 -1.61 21.30
C THR A 87 -1.40 -1.31 22.36
N LEU A 88 -2.00 -0.11 22.35
CA LEU A 88 -3.02 0.25 23.35
C LEU A 88 -4.30 -0.58 23.24
N VAL A 89 -4.62 -1.06 22.03
CA VAL A 89 -5.78 -1.93 21.78
C VAL A 89 -5.46 -3.39 22.06
N HIS A 90 -4.30 -3.88 21.62
CA HIS A 90 -3.99 -5.32 21.59
C HIS A 90 -3.06 -5.81 22.69
N GLU A 91 -2.25 -4.92 23.28
CA GLU A 91 -1.29 -5.22 24.36
C GLU A 91 -1.36 -4.12 25.44
N PRO A 92 -2.54 -3.89 26.06
CA PRO A 92 -2.76 -2.79 27.00
C PRO A 92 -1.85 -2.84 28.24
N GLU A 93 -1.32 -4.01 28.60
CA GLU A 93 -0.31 -4.17 29.66
C GLU A 93 0.98 -3.37 29.39
N HIS A 94 1.28 -3.07 28.12
CA HIS A 94 2.43 -2.28 27.71
C HIS A 94 2.12 -0.78 27.54
N ALA A 95 0.90 -0.33 27.86
CA ALA A 95 0.47 1.06 27.65
C ALA A 95 1.38 2.09 28.32
N ALA A 96 1.70 1.91 29.61
CA ALA A 96 2.56 2.82 30.34
C ALA A 96 3.97 2.94 29.70
N LEU A 97 4.53 1.81 29.24
CA LEU A 97 5.81 1.77 28.54
C LEU A 97 5.76 2.59 27.24
N VAL A 98 4.75 2.35 26.40
CA VAL A 98 4.62 3.04 25.11
C VAL A 98 4.35 4.53 25.28
N LEU A 99 3.46 4.89 26.20
CA LEU A 99 3.08 6.29 26.44
C LEU A 99 4.26 7.10 27.00
N ALA A 100 5.12 6.48 27.82
CA ALA A 100 6.35 7.12 28.30
C ALA A 100 7.32 7.46 27.16
N GLN A 101 7.36 6.68 26.07
CA GLN A 101 8.26 6.92 24.93
C GLN A 101 7.72 7.90 23.88
N GLN A 102 6.44 8.30 23.98
CA GLN A 102 5.80 9.20 23.01
C GLN A 102 6.50 10.54 22.78
N PRO A 103 6.99 11.25 23.82
CA PRO A 103 7.72 12.50 23.61
C PRO A 103 9.01 12.31 22.80
N ALA A 104 9.74 11.23 23.07
CA ALA A 104 10.98 10.91 22.37
C ALA A 104 10.72 10.53 20.90
N PHE A 105 9.70 9.72 20.64
CA PHE A 105 9.27 9.42 19.27
C PHE A 105 8.88 10.69 18.50
N ARG A 106 8.05 11.57 19.09
CA ARG A 106 7.68 12.86 18.48
C ARG A 106 8.88 13.78 18.23
N LYS A 107 9.93 13.70 19.06
CA LYS A 107 11.18 14.43 18.85
C LYS A 107 11.95 13.86 17.66
N ALA A 108 12.08 12.54 17.56
CA ALA A 108 12.73 11.88 16.44
C ALA A 108 12.03 12.18 15.10
N ARG A 109 10.69 12.16 15.08
CA ARG A 109 9.90 12.54 13.89
C ARG A 109 10.17 13.97 13.42
N ARG A 110 10.22 14.94 14.34
CA ARG A 110 10.57 16.34 14.01
C ARG A 110 11.99 16.47 13.46
N LEU A 111 12.91 15.63 13.95
CA LEU A 111 14.31 15.61 13.51
C LEU A 111 14.47 15.03 12.11
N ALA A 112 13.58 14.13 11.68
CA ALA A 112 13.69 13.38 10.43
C ALA A 112 13.80 14.28 9.18
N ALA A 113 13.15 15.45 9.20
CA ALA A 113 13.17 16.38 8.07
C ALA A 113 14.55 17.02 7.85
N SER A 114 15.25 17.40 8.92
CA SER A 114 16.54 18.10 8.82
C SER A 114 17.74 17.17 8.97
N LYS A 115 17.58 16.09 9.73
CA LYS A 115 18.65 15.19 10.17
C LYS A 115 18.16 13.74 10.17
N PRO A 116 17.86 13.16 8.99
CA PRO A 116 17.25 11.83 8.88
C PRO A 116 18.11 10.71 9.49
N GLY A 117 19.44 10.79 9.40
CA GLY A 117 20.35 9.85 10.06
C GLY A 117 20.20 9.87 11.59
N HIS A 118 20.27 11.05 12.20
CA HIS A 118 20.09 11.19 13.65
C HIS A 118 18.68 10.80 14.12
N ALA A 119 17.65 11.04 13.30
CA ALA A 119 16.30 10.56 13.58
C ALA A 119 16.25 9.03 13.60
N LYS A 120 16.87 8.37 12.62
CA LYS A 120 16.99 6.90 12.57
C LYS A 120 17.72 6.35 13.79
N ASP A 121 18.80 6.99 14.22
CA ASP A 121 19.57 6.58 15.41
C ASP A 121 18.69 6.68 16.67
N ALA A 122 17.99 7.80 16.85
CA ALA A 122 17.06 7.99 17.97
C ALA A 122 15.93 6.94 17.97
N LEU A 123 15.35 6.63 16.80
CA LEU A 123 14.33 5.58 16.66
C LEU A 123 14.91 4.19 16.97
N THR A 124 16.18 3.96 16.64
CA THR A 124 16.86 2.69 16.94
C THR A 124 17.11 2.53 18.45
N GLU A 125 17.46 3.59 19.16
CA GLU A 125 17.57 3.54 20.63
C GLU A 125 16.22 3.29 21.30
N LEU A 126 15.14 3.91 20.81
CA LEU A 126 13.79 3.62 21.30
C LEU A 126 13.39 2.16 21.05
N ALA A 127 13.69 1.64 19.86
CA ALA A 127 13.42 0.24 19.54
C ALA A 127 14.15 -0.73 20.48
N ARG A 128 15.41 -0.45 20.86
CA ARG A 128 16.16 -1.30 21.81
C ARG A 128 15.48 -1.39 23.18
N GLU A 129 14.78 -0.35 23.62
CA GLU A 129 14.01 -0.40 24.87
C GLU A 129 12.80 -1.33 24.74
N PHE A 130 12.08 -1.26 23.62
CA PHE A 130 10.97 -2.19 23.35
C PHE A 130 11.48 -3.62 23.14
N GLU A 131 12.59 -3.82 22.46
CA GLU A 131 13.21 -5.12 22.24
C GLU A 131 13.48 -5.87 23.55
N ARG A 132 13.93 -5.17 24.60
CA ARG A 132 14.21 -5.80 25.90
C ARG A 132 12.96 -6.13 26.71
N ARG A 133 11.86 -5.41 26.50
CA ARG A 133 10.72 -5.39 27.43
C ARG A 133 9.44 -5.93 26.84
N ALA A 134 9.19 -5.63 25.57
CA ALA A 134 7.98 -5.95 24.83
C ALA A 134 8.28 -5.98 23.31
N PRO A 135 8.95 -7.03 22.81
CA PRO A 135 9.30 -7.15 21.39
C PRO A 135 8.10 -7.08 20.44
N GLY A 136 6.90 -7.47 20.91
CA GLY A 136 5.63 -7.40 20.16
C GLY A 136 5.28 -6.00 19.63
N ILE A 137 5.81 -4.95 20.24
CA ILE A 137 5.59 -3.56 19.86
C ILE A 137 6.41 -3.17 18.61
N LEU A 138 7.57 -3.80 18.40
CA LEU A 138 8.55 -3.41 17.39
C LEU A 138 7.98 -3.30 15.96
N PRO A 139 7.13 -4.24 15.47
CA PRO A 139 6.63 -4.16 14.11
C PRO A 139 5.83 -2.87 13.87
N THR A 140 4.86 -2.56 14.74
CA THR A 140 4.03 -1.35 14.60
C THR A 140 4.79 -0.07 14.89
N PHE A 141 5.76 -0.11 15.82
CA PHE A 141 6.66 1.01 16.06
C PHE A 141 7.47 1.37 14.81
N TRP A 142 8.06 0.36 14.16
CA TRP A 142 8.86 0.57 12.96
C TRP A 142 8.01 0.99 11.75
N GLU A 143 6.78 0.50 11.63
CA GLU A 143 5.84 0.99 10.62
C GLU A 143 5.53 2.48 10.80
N GLU A 144 5.24 2.94 12.03
CA GLU A 144 5.01 4.37 12.28
C GLU A 144 6.24 5.23 12.09
N ALA A 145 7.42 4.70 12.45
CA ALA A 145 8.69 5.33 12.10
C ALA A 145 8.85 5.46 10.57
N GLY A 146 8.44 4.44 9.81
CA GLY A 146 8.45 4.45 8.35
C GLY A 146 7.49 5.49 7.78
N ARG A 147 6.26 5.57 8.29
CA ARG A 147 5.25 6.58 7.90
C ARG A 147 5.78 8.00 8.05
N ALA A 148 6.49 8.29 9.15
CA ALA A 148 7.14 9.57 9.35
C ALA A 148 8.16 9.93 8.24
N PHE A 149 8.82 8.94 7.63
CA PHE A 149 9.72 9.18 6.48
C PHE A 149 8.98 9.22 5.14
N ILE A 150 7.86 8.50 5.01
CA ILE A 150 6.95 8.62 3.85
C ILE A 150 6.40 10.04 3.75
N ASP A 151 5.94 10.61 4.86
CA ASP A 151 5.42 11.99 4.93
C ASP A 151 6.46 13.04 4.49
N LEU A 152 7.75 12.70 4.57
CA LEU A 152 8.88 13.54 4.18
C LEU A 152 9.43 13.21 2.79
N GLY A 153 8.78 12.32 2.04
CA GLY A 153 9.23 11.89 0.71
C GLY A 153 10.55 11.13 0.74
N ASN A 154 10.87 10.40 1.82
CA ASN A 154 12.10 9.64 1.98
C ASN A 154 11.85 8.11 1.95
N PRO A 155 11.57 7.53 0.76
CA PRO A 155 11.21 6.12 0.62
C PRO A 155 12.32 5.16 1.05
N LYS A 156 13.59 5.57 0.90
CA LYS A 156 14.75 4.76 1.30
C LYS A 156 14.79 4.53 2.81
N MET A 157 14.55 5.58 3.59
CA MET A 157 14.52 5.45 5.04
C MET A 157 13.25 4.75 5.52
N ALA A 158 12.12 5.02 4.88
CA ALA A 158 10.87 4.29 5.13
C ALA A 158 11.02 2.78 4.89
N ALA A 159 11.65 2.37 3.78
CA ALA A 159 11.96 0.96 3.51
C ALA A 159 12.85 0.34 4.57
N THR A 160 13.84 1.08 5.07
CA THR A 160 14.70 0.63 6.17
C THR A 160 13.87 0.36 7.44
N CYS A 161 12.94 1.24 7.77
CA CYS A 161 12.03 1.05 8.90
C CYS A 161 11.11 -0.15 8.68
N PHE A 162 10.50 -0.27 7.49
CA PHE A 162 9.66 -1.42 7.13
C PHE A 162 10.37 -2.75 7.33
N ASP A 163 11.59 -2.88 6.80
CA ASP A 163 12.39 -4.10 6.90
C ASP A 163 12.78 -4.42 8.35
N LYS A 164 13.02 -3.40 9.19
CA LYS A 164 13.26 -3.61 10.63
C LYS A 164 12.03 -4.15 11.35
N GLY A 165 10.82 -3.71 10.98
CA GLY A 165 9.56 -4.25 11.51
C GLY A 165 9.41 -5.73 11.17
N ARG A 166 9.59 -6.09 9.89
CA ARG A 166 9.57 -7.49 9.43
C ARG A 166 10.66 -8.35 10.06
N ALA A 167 11.86 -7.79 10.24
CA ALA A 167 12.97 -8.48 10.91
C ALA A 167 12.65 -8.77 12.39
N ALA A 168 11.96 -7.86 13.08
CA ALA A 168 11.53 -8.11 14.45
C ALA A 168 10.52 -9.28 14.53
N GLU A 169 9.53 -9.33 13.62
CA GLU A 169 8.58 -10.45 13.55
C GLU A 169 9.30 -11.79 13.40
N ALA A 170 10.26 -11.87 12.48
CA ALA A 170 11.05 -13.08 12.25
C ALA A 170 11.98 -13.43 13.42
N THR A 171 12.64 -12.44 14.02
CA THR A 171 13.63 -12.63 15.09
C THR A 171 12.98 -13.11 16.38
N PHE A 172 11.80 -12.58 16.71
CA PHE A 172 11.09 -12.90 17.96
C PHE A 172 9.97 -13.92 17.77
N GLY A 173 9.77 -14.45 16.55
CA GLY A 173 8.72 -15.43 16.26
C GLY A 173 7.32 -14.89 16.55
N LEU A 174 7.08 -13.61 16.27
CA LEU A 174 5.83 -12.95 16.61
C LEU A 174 4.68 -13.47 15.74
N SER A 175 3.48 -13.55 16.32
CA SER A 175 2.25 -13.77 15.53
C SER A 175 2.01 -12.57 14.62
N VAL A 176 1.68 -12.84 13.36
CA VAL A 176 1.47 -11.81 12.35
C VAL A 176 0.06 -11.91 11.79
N ASP A 177 -0.71 -10.84 12.02
CA ASP A 177 -1.95 -10.61 11.30
C ASP A 177 -1.64 -10.32 9.82
N GLN A 178 -1.89 -11.33 8.98
CA GLN A 178 -1.59 -11.27 7.55
C GLN A 178 -2.52 -10.35 6.75
N GLU A 179 -3.70 -10.03 7.28
CA GLU A 179 -4.62 -9.09 6.63
C GLU A 179 -4.14 -7.66 6.86
N ARG A 180 -3.92 -7.29 8.13
CA ARG A 180 -3.33 -5.99 8.48
C ARG A 180 -1.98 -5.78 7.79
N LEU A 181 -1.13 -6.80 7.79
CA LEU A 181 0.18 -6.72 7.15
C LEU A 181 0.07 -6.48 5.64
N GLY A 182 -0.93 -7.07 4.97
CA GLY A 182 -1.18 -6.83 3.54
C GLY A 182 -1.49 -5.36 3.25
N ASP A 183 -2.26 -4.68 4.10
CA ASP A 183 -2.54 -3.25 3.96
C ASP A 183 -1.29 -2.39 4.19
N VAL A 184 -0.46 -2.74 5.18
CA VAL A 184 0.82 -2.04 5.41
C VAL A 184 1.78 -2.25 4.23
N PHE A 185 1.84 -3.45 3.65
CA PHE A 185 2.62 -3.71 2.44
C PHE A 185 2.17 -2.83 1.28
N LEU A 186 0.86 -2.71 1.06
CA LEU A 186 0.34 -1.85 0.00
C LEU A 186 0.68 -0.38 0.25
N GLU A 187 0.42 0.13 1.46
CA GLU A 187 0.73 1.51 1.85
C GLU A 187 2.19 1.85 1.56
N PHE A 188 3.12 1.04 2.07
CA PHE A 188 4.54 1.27 1.87
C PHE A 188 4.95 1.05 0.41
N ALA A 189 4.35 0.10 -0.30
CA ALA A 189 4.68 -0.15 -1.70
C ALA A 189 4.30 1.04 -2.59
N LEU A 190 3.14 1.66 -2.35
CA LEU A 190 2.69 2.86 -3.05
C LEU A 190 3.59 4.07 -2.73
N ALA A 191 4.19 4.11 -1.54
CA ALA A 191 5.21 5.08 -1.19
C ALA A 191 6.61 4.75 -1.74
N GLY A 192 6.78 3.67 -2.52
CA GLY A 192 8.10 3.22 -3.01
C GLY A 192 9.03 2.69 -1.89
N ALA A 193 8.47 2.36 -0.73
CA ALA A 193 9.16 2.01 0.50
C ALA A 193 9.13 0.49 0.81
N VAL A 194 8.98 -0.36 -0.21
CA VAL A 194 9.07 -1.82 -0.09
C VAL A 194 10.05 -2.35 -1.14
N THR A 195 10.99 -3.18 -0.69
CA THR A 195 11.93 -3.84 -1.60
C THR A 195 11.30 -5.11 -2.22
N VAL A 196 11.77 -5.51 -3.40
CA VAL A 196 11.36 -6.78 -4.02
C VAL A 196 11.66 -7.97 -3.10
N LYS A 197 12.77 -7.93 -2.37
CA LYS A 197 13.13 -8.96 -1.38
C LYS A 197 12.08 -9.07 -0.27
N SER A 198 11.57 -7.95 0.22
CA SER A 198 10.54 -7.92 1.27
C SER A 198 9.21 -8.48 0.75
N LEU A 199 8.84 -8.19 -0.50
CA LEU A 199 7.67 -8.79 -1.16
C LEU A 199 7.80 -10.32 -1.29
N GLN A 200 8.96 -10.80 -1.76
CA GLN A 200 9.22 -12.24 -1.89
C GLN A 200 9.24 -12.96 -0.54
N ALA A 201 9.80 -12.34 0.49
CA ALA A 201 9.78 -12.87 1.84
C ALA A 201 8.34 -13.00 2.37
N TRP A 202 7.50 -11.98 2.13
CA TRP A 202 6.09 -12.02 2.52
C TRP A 202 5.29 -13.07 1.74
N ALA A 203 5.50 -13.21 0.43
CA ALA A 203 4.89 -14.29 -0.37
C ALA A 203 5.17 -15.68 0.23
N LYS A 204 6.41 -15.92 0.65
CA LYS A 204 6.82 -17.16 1.34
C LYS A 204 6.13 -17.30 2.69
N GLN A 205 6.07 -16.23 3.49
CA GLN A 205 5.41 -16.23 4.79
C GLN A 205 3.90 -16.48 4.67
N LEU A 206 3.22 -15.89 3.69
CA LEU A 206 1.82 -16.13 3.37
C LEU A 206 1.59 -17.62 3.08
N SER A 207 2.44 -18.22 2.25
CA SER A 207 2.32 -19.64 1.88
C SER A 207 2.38 -20.55 3.10
N THR A 208 3.27 -20.25 4.05
CA THR A 208 3.40 -21.01 5.31
C THR A 208 2.26 -20.75 6.30
N SER A 209 1.73 -19.53 6.34
CA SER A 209 0.78 -19.11 7.39
C SER A 209 -0.69 -19.36 7.04
N VAL A 210 -1.09 -19.13 5.79
CA VAL A 210 -2.49 -19.23 5.34
C VAL A 210 -2.71 -20.28 4.26
N GLY A 211 -1.65 -20.98 3.84
CA GLY A 211 -1.68 -21.97 2.77
C GLY A 211 -1.60 -21.36 1.37
N ALA A 212 -1.28 -22.19 0.38
CA ALA A 212 -0.93 -21.73 -0.96
C ALA A 212 -2.05 -20.98 -1.70
N ALA A 213 -3.30 -21.45 -1.59
CA ALA A 213 -4.44 -20.80 -2.25
C ALA A 213 -4.69 -19.38 -1.73
N GLN A 214 -4.75 -19.18 -0.41
CA GLN A 214 -4.92 -17.84 0.17
C GLN A 214 -3.69 -16.95 -0.04
N ALA A 215 -2.48 -17.53 -0.04
CA ALA A 215 -1.26 -16.79 -0.34
C ALA A 215 -1.28 -16.24 -1.76
N TRP A 216 -1.72 -17.05 -2.72
CA TRP A 216 -1.95 -16.64 -4.10
C TRP A 216 -2.92 -15.46 -4.18
N ASP A 217 -4.13 -15.61 -3.64
CA ASP A 217 -5.18 -14.59 -3.73
C ASP A 217 -4.72 -13.25 -3.14
N ARG A 218 -4.08 -13.27 -1.96
CA ARG A 218 -3.58 -12.07 -1.28
C ARG A 218 -2.41 -11.41 -2.02
N PHE A 219 -1.46 -12.19 -2.52
CA PHE A 219 -0.30 -11.63 -3.22
C PHE A 219 -0.69 -11.05 -4.59
N ARG A 220 -1.58 -11.72 -5.32
CA ARG A 220 -2.17 -11.23 -6.57
C ARG A 220 -2.91 -9.91 -6.34
N ALA A 221 -3.76 -9.85 -5.31
CA ALA A 221 -4.48 -8.63 -4.94
C ALA A 221 -3.53 -7.46 -4.60
N LEU A 222 -2.45 -7.72 -3.84
CA LEU A 222 -1.42 -6.70 -3.58
C LEU A 222 -0.80 -6.20 -4.88
N ALA A 223 -0.39 -7.11 -5.78
CA ALA A 223 0.26 -6.75 -7.02
C ALA A 223 -0.62 -5.86 -7.91
N ILE A 224 -1.90 -6.21 -8.06
CA ILE A 224 -2.87 -5.42 -8.83
C ILE A 224 -3.05 -4.05 -8.20
N ARG A 225 -3.38 -3.98 -6.90
CA ARG A 225 -3.59 -2.70 -6.20
C ARG A 225 -2.35 -1.81 -6.26
N ARG A 226 -1.16 -2.39 -6.16
CA ARG A 226 0.12 -1.69 -6.31
C ARG A 226 0.28 -1.09 -7.71
N THR A 227 -0.06 -1.84 -8.76
CA THR A 227 0.01 -1.36 -10.14
C THR A 227 -1.04 -0.31 -10.47
N LEU A 228 -2.29 -0.56 -10.10
CA LEU A 228 -3.37 0.42 -10.25
C LEU A 228 -3.09 1.71 -9.46
N GLY A 229 -2.44 1.59 -8.29
CA GLY A 229 -2.02 2.73 -7.46
C GLY A 229 -0.77 3.46 -7.95
N GLY A 230 -0.24 3.13 -9.14
CA GLY A 230 0.80 3.91 -9.79
C GLY A 230 2.19 3.27 -9.83
N MET A 231 2.40 2.09 -9.24
CA MET A 231 3.72 1.46 -9.19
C MET A 231 3.90 0.39 -10.28
N PRO A 232 4.92 0.46 -11.15
CA PRO A 232 5.10 -0.52 -12.21
C PRO A 232 5.34 -1.93 -11.64
N PRO A 233 4.91 -3.00 -12.33
CA PRO A 233 5.33 -4.37 -12.01
C PRO A 233 6.85 -4.46 -11.87
N TRP A 234 7.36 -5.26 -10.92
CA TRP A 234 8.80 -5.43 -10.73
C TRP A 234 9.36 -6.50 -11.69
N ALA A 235 10.67 -6.48 -11.92
CA ALA A 235 11.29 -7.30 -12.97
C ALA A 235 11.08 -8.82 -12.81
N SER A 236 11.07 -9.35 -11.58
CA SER A 236 10.84 -10.78 -11.32
C SER A 236 9.36 -11.17 -11.15
N PHE A 237 8.43 -10.25 -11.43
CA PHE A 237 7.01 -10.42 -11.12
C PHE A 237 6.41 -11.70 -11.71
N ALA A 238 6.59 -11.95 -13.00
CA ALA A 238 6.02 -13.12 -13.68
C ALA A 238 6.49 -14.43 -13.05
N LYS A 239 7.77 -14.50 -12.67
CA LYS A 239 8.36 -15.66 -12.01
C LYS A 239 7.77 -15.87 -10.61
N ASP A 240 7.69 -14.79 -9.83
CA ASP A 240 7.15 -14.83 -8.47
C ASP A 240 5.67 -15.27 -8.49
N LEU A 241 4.88 -14.69 -9.40
CA LEU A 241 3.47 -15.03 -9.60
C LEU A 241 3.30 -16.49 -10.07
N SER A 242 4.05 -16.93 -11.07
CA SER A 242 3.98 -18.31 -11.58
C SER A 242 4.30 -19.35 -10.50
N GLY A 243 5.24 -19.05 -9.59
CA GLY A 243 5.57 -19.93 -8.47
C GLY A 243 4.40 -20.10 -7.50
N LEU A 244 3.74 -19.01 -7.13
CA LEU A 244 2.58 -19.03 -6.24
C LEU A 244 1.36 -19.69 -6.88
N ALA A 245 1.08 -19.41 -8.16
CA ALA A 245 -0.01 -20.04 -8.90
C ALA A 245 0.13 -21.57 -8.92
N LYS A 246 1.34 -22.08 -9.25
CA LYS A 246 1.63 -23.52 -9.24
C LYS A 246 1.43 -24.13 -7.86
N ALA A 247 1.94 -23.47 -6.81
CA ALA A 247 1.77 -23.95 -5.44
C ALA A 247 0.29 -24.00 -5.02
N ALA A 248 -0.53 -23.10 -5.54
CA ALA A 248 -1.97 -23.05 -5.32
C ALA A 248 -2.79 -23.98 -6.23
N GLY A 249 -2.16 -24.76 -7.12
CA GLY A 249 -2.86 -25.61 -8.09
C GLY A 249 -3.63 -24.83 -9.16
N ARG A 250 -3.24 -23.58 -9.43
CA ARG A 250 -3.83 -22.72 -10.47
C ARG A 250 -3.11 -22.90 -11.80
N ASP A 251 -3.85 -22.72 -12.89
CA ASP A 251 -3.27 -22.64 -14.22
C ASP A 251 -2.54 -21.30 -14.39
N VAL A 252 -1.22 -21.36 -14.57
CA VAL A 252 -0.35 -20.19 -14.62
C VAL A 252 -0.70 -19.26 -15.77
N GLU A 253 -1.09 -19.79 -16.92
CA GLU A 253 -1.39 -18.99 -18.11
C GLU A 253 -2.76 -18.32 -17.99
N VAL A 254 -3.75 -19.03 -17.44
CA VAL A 254 -5.07 -18.44 -17.11
C VAL A 254 -4.91 -17.28 -16.13
N GLU A 255 -4.15 -17.49 -15.05
CA GLU A 255 -3.95 -16.47 -14.03
C GLU A 255 -3.13 -15.28 -14.53
N ARG A 256 -2.10 -15.52 -15.36
CA ARG A 256 -1.31 -14.45 -15.99
C ARG A 256 -2.20 -13.57 -16.88
N ARG A 257 -3.04 -14.18 -17.71
CA ARG A 257 -3.98 -13.47 -18.58
C ARG A 257 -4.99 -12.65 -17.79
N SER A 258 -5.63 -13.26 -16.80
CA SER A 258 -6.57 -12.56 -15.91
C SER A 258 -5.91 -11.39 -15.18
N TRP A 259 -4.67 -11.54 -14.72
CA TRP A 259 -3.94 -10.45 -14.10
C TRP A 259 -3.60 -9.31 -15.08
N LEU A 260 -3.12 -9.64 -16.28
CA LEU A 260 -2.81 -8.64 -17.32
C LEU A 260 -4.05 -7.83 -17.69
N GLU A 261 -5.19 -8.49 -17.85
CA GLU A 261 -6.48 -7.86 -18.15
C GLU A 261 -6.85 -6.78 -17.13
N GLU A 262 -6.67 -7.07 -15.83
CA GLU A 262 -6.96 -6.13 -14.75
C GLU A 262 -6.01 -4.93 -14.74
N ILE A 263 -4.73 -5.15 -15.02
CA ILE A 263 -3.75 -4.07 -14.91
C ILE A 263 -3.54 -3.28 -16.19
N LEU A 264 -3.90 -3.79 -17.39
CA LEU A 264 -3.58 -3.17 -18.69
C LEU A 264 -4.05 -1.71 -18.80
N GLY A 265 -5.09 -1.34 -18.04
CA GLY A 265 -5.59 0.03 -17.91
C GLY A 265 -4.68 1.00 -17.14
N ALA A 266 -3.71 0.51 -16.38
CA ALA A 266 -2.92 1.30 -15.45
C ALA A 266 -1.81 2.11 -16.15
N PRO A 267 -1.75 3.45 -15.97
CA PRO A 267 -0.64 4.26 -16.48
C PRO A 267 0.74 3.82 -15.95
N ALA A 268 0.77 3.14 -14.79
CA ALA A 268 2.00 2.62 -14.21
C ALA A 268 2.73 1.60 -15.11
N LEU A 269 2.00 0.87 -15.97
CA LEU A 269 2.58 -0.09 -16.91
C LEU A 269 3.51 0.55 -17.92
N ASP A 270 3.32 1.82 -18.26
CA ASP A 270 4.21 2.50 -19.20
C ASP A 270 5.64 2.56 -18.64
N ARG A 271 5.82 2.42 -17.31
CA ARG A 271 7.13 2.33 -16.67
C ARG A 271 7.60 0.90 -16.38
N ALA A 272 6.90 -0.12 -16.87
CA ALA A 272 7.36 -1.49 -16.76
C ALA A 272 8.62 -1.72 -17.62
N THR A 273 9.48 -2.65 -17.20
CA THR A 273 10.78 -2.89 -17.84
C THR A 273 10.64 -3.55 -19.23
N PRO A 274 11.68 -3.55 -20.09
CA PRO A 274 11.61 -4.26 -21.37
C PRO A 274 11.40 -5.76 -21.18
N THR A 275 12.04 -6.35 -20.16
CA THR A 275 11.87 -7.76 -19.77
C THR A 275 10.42 -8.08 -19.45
N PHE A 276 9.73 -7.19 -18.73
CA PHE A 276 8.31 -7.36 -18.44
C PHE A 276 7.51 -7.49 -19.74
N TRP A 277 7.64 -6.54 -20.67
CA TRP A 277 6.88 -6.58 -21.92
C TRP A 277 7.19 -7.82 -22.75
N LYS A 278 8.47 -8.14 -22.90
CA LYS A 278 8.93 -9.34 -23.62
C LYS A 278 8.30 -10.63 -23.10
N GLU A 279 8.16 -10.77 -21.79
CA GLU A 279 7.57 -11.96 -21.16
C GLU A 279 6.05 -12.08 -21.38
N HIS A 280 5.35 -10.98 -21.69
CA HIS A 280 3.89 -10.93 -21.70
C HIS A 280 3.26 -10.67 -23.07
N TYR A 281 4.05 -10.40 -24.13
CA TYR A 281 3.51 -10.17 -25.47
C TYR A 281 2.60 -11.29 -25.96
N GLY A 282 2.97 -12.57 -25.77
CA GLY A 282 2.14 -13.70 -26.14
C GLY A 282 0.79 -13.71 -25.42
N ALA A 283 0.79 -13.54 -24.09
CA ALA A 283 -0.44 -13.50 -23.31
C ALA A 283 -1.32 -12.28 -23.63
N LEU A 284 -0.72 -11.14 -23.99
CA LEU A 284 -1.45 -9.97 -24.48
C LEU A 284 -2.07 -10.21 -25.86
N ALA A 285 -1.36 -10.88 -26.76
CA ALA A 285 -1.89 -11.26 -28.07
C ALA A 285 -3.08 -12.22 -27.94
N ASP A 286 -2.98 -13.23 -27.06
CA ASP A 286 -4.07 -14.17 -26.78
C ASP A 286 -5.33 -13.47 -26.22
N LEU A 287 -5.13 -12.52 -25.30
CA LEU A 287 -6.24 -11.70 -24.78
C LEU A 287 -6.85 -10.80 -25.87
N ALA A 288 -6.00 -10.20 -26.69
CA ALA A 288 -6.39 -9.30 -27.75
C ALA A 288 -7.10 -9.99 -28.92
N GLU A 289 -6.95 -11.31 -29.09
CA GLU A 289 -7.60 -12.06 -30.18
C GLU A 289 -9.13 -12.00 -30.09
N ASN A 290 -9.69 -12.00 -28.87
CA ASN A 290 -11.13 -12.14 -28.66
C ASN A 290 -11.77 -10.94 -27.94
N ASP A 291 -10.98 -9.93 -27.55
CA ASP A 291 -11.47 -8.79 -26.78
C ASP A 291 -11.07 -7.43 -27.40
N PRO A 292 -11.99 -6.75 -28.10
CA PRO A 292 -11.76 -5.41 -28.65
C PRO A 292 -11.40 -4.35 -27.61
N GLU A 293 -11.85 -4.50 -26.35
CA GLU A 293 -11.48 -3.57 -25.29
C GLU A 293 -10.02 -3.76 -24.89
N ILE A 294 -9.52 -5.00 -24.83
CA ILE A 294 -8.10 -5.26 -24.60
C ILE A 294 -7.25 -4.70 -25.74
N ARG A 295 -7.67 -4.89 -26.99
CA ARG A 295 -6.98 -4.32 -28.15
C ARG A 295 -6.85 -2.80 -28.02
N ARG A 296 -7.95 -2.08 -27.71
CA ARG A 296 -7.93 -0.64 -27.46
C ARG A 296 -7.03 -0.24 -26.29
N ARG A 297 -7.14 -0.94 -25.16
CA ARG A 297 -6.32 -0.66 -23.97
C ARG A 297 -4.83 -0.84 -24.26
N TRP A 298 -4.46 -1.89 -25.00
CA TRP A 298 -3.07 -2.14 -25.40
C TRP A 298 -2.58 -1.10 -26.41
N LEU A 299 -3.36 -0.80 -27.45
CA LEU A 299 -3.04 0.20 -28.47
C LEU A 299 -2.84 1.61 -27.88
N SER A 300 -3.54 1.93 -26.80
CA SER A 300 -3.43 3.22 -26.11
C SER A 300 -2.16 3.38 -25.27
N ARG A 301 -1.30 2.35 -25.18
CA ARG A 301 -0.06 2.37 -24.38
C ARG A 301 1.14 2.82 -25.20
N PHE A 302 2.00 3.55 -24.51
CA PHE A 302 3.23 4.11 -25.03
C PHE A 302 4.35 3.87 -23.99
N PRO A 303 4.82 2.62 -23.86
CA PRO A 303 5.72 2.24 -22.78
C PRO A 303 7.10 2.88 -22.91
N LYS A 304 7.65 3.32 -21.78
CA LYS A 304 9.00 3.90 -21.63
C LYS A 304 10.00 2.88 -21.09
N ALA A 305 9.66 1.59 -21.04
CA ALA A 305 10.57 0.50 -20.70
C ALA A 305 11.36 0.69 -19.37
N GLY A 306 10.75 1.34 -18.36
CA GLY A 306 11.41 1.64 -17.08
C GLY A 306 12.33 2.87 -17.08
N ALA A 307 12.48 3.55 -18.21
CA ALA A 307 13.21 4.79 -18.35
C ALA A 307 12.47 5.99 -17.73
N SER A 308 13.24 6.98 -17.29
CA SER A 308 12.72 8.24 -16.76
C SER A 308 12.35 9.22 -17.85
N SER A 309 13.10 9.18 -18.96
CA SER A 309 12.92 9.95 -20.18
C SER A 309 12.91 9.01 -21.38
N TRP A 310 12.32 9.42 -22.50
CA TRP A 310 12.41 8.66 -23.76
C TRP A 310 13.85 8.47 -24.22
N SER A 311 14.71 9.46 -23.97
CA SER A 311 16.15 9.41 -24.28
C SER A 311 16.91 8.26 -23.62
N ASP A 312 16.33 7.63 -22.58
CA ASP A 312 16.97 6.51 -21.86
C ASP A 312 16.34 5.16 -22.25
N VAL A 313 15.42 5.14 -23.21
CA VAL A 313 14.82 3.92 -23.77
C VAL A 313 15.80 3.28 -24.75
N ASP A 314 15.90 1.95 -24.71
CA ASP A 314 16.71 1.17 -25.64
C ASP A 314 16.26 1.41 -27.10
N GLU A 315 17.20 1.71 -28.00
CA GLU A 315 16.94 2.15 -29.39
C GLU A 315 16.04 1.17 -30.17
N GLY A 316 16.06 -0.13 -29.83
CA GLY A 316 15.21 -1.16 -30.49
C GLY A 316 13.87 -1.45 -29.81
N PHE A 317 13.57 -0.83 -28.68
CA PHE A 317 12.35 -1.15 -27.92
C PHE A 317 11.08 -0.69 -28.64
N ALA A 318 11.11 0.50 -29.27
CA ALA A 318 9.98 1.06 -29.99
C ALA A 318 9.55 0.17 -31.17
N ASP A 319 10.52 -0.23 -31.99
CA ASP A 319 10.31 -1.13 -33.14
C ASP A 319 9.77 -2.48 -32.69
N THR A 320 10.33 -3.03 -31.59
CA THR A 320 9.83 -4.27 -31.02
C THR A 320 8.38 -4.12 -30.58
N TRP A 321 8.07 -3.08 -29.80
CA TRP A 321 6.71 -2.81 -29.33
C TRP A 321 5.69 -2.70 -30.47
N LEU A 322 5.99 -1.90 -31.49
CA LEU A 322 5.13 -1.74 -32.67
C LEU A 322 5.01 -3.03 -33.48
N GLY A 323 6.11 -3.79 -33.61
CA GLY A 323 6.11 -5.09 -34.26
C GLY A 323 5.22 -6.12 -33.56
N GLU A 324 5.17 -6.11 -32.22
CA GLU A 324 4.28 -6.96 -31.43
C GLU A 324 2.81 -6.56 -31.59
N LEU A 325 2.50 -5.25 -31.55
CA LEU A 325 1.15 -4.74 -31.84
C LEU A 325 0.70 -5.11 -33.26
N HIS A 326 1.61 -5.03 -34.24
CA HIS A 326 1.33 -5.43 -35.62
C HIS A 326 1.07 -6.92 -35.73
N ARG A 327 1.90 -7.76 -35.10
CA ARG A 327 1.75 -9.23 -35.14
C ARG A 327 0.46 -9.70 -34.47
N ALA A 328 0.03 -9.05 -33.39
CA ALA A 328 -1.27 -9.30 -32.75
C ALA A 328 -2.45 -8.68 -33.53
N GLY A 329 -2.21 -7.99 -34.65
CA GLY A 329 -3.20 -7.27 -35.43
C GLY A 329 -3.73 -6.01 -34.78
N VAL A 330 -3.35 -5.71 -33.53
CA VAL A 330 -3.83 -4.57 -32.72
C VAL A 330 -3.46 -3.23 -33.37
N LEU A 331 -2.30 -3.16 -34.02
CA LEU A 331 -1.87 -1.92 -34.67
C LEU A 331 -2.87 -1.43 -35.74
N SER A 332 -3.56 -2.36 -36.42
CA SER A 332 -4.54 -1.99 -37.45
C SER A 332 -5.74 -1.23 -36.91
N ASP A 333 -6.07 -1.42 -35.63
CA ASP A 333 -7.20 -0.76 -34.96
C ASP A 333 -6.98 0.75 -34.82
N ALA A 334 -5.75 1.23 -34.95
CA ALA A 334 -5.45 2.67 -35.00
C ALA A 334 -6.19 3.39 -36.14
N TRP A 335 -6.59 2.65 -37.18
CA TRP A 335 -7.28 3.19 -38.36
C TRP A 335 -8.65 2.56 -38.60
N THR A 336 -8.94 1.40 -38.00
CA THR A 336 -10.16 0.63 -38.27
C THR A 336 -11.17 0.65 -37.12
N ASP A 337 -10.76 0.86 -35.87
CA ASP A 337 -11.69 0.94 -34.74
C ASP A 337 -12.31 2.35 -34.68
N PRO A 338 -13.64 2.51 -34.86
CA PRO A 338 -14.30 3.81 -34.83
C PRO A 338 -14.22 4.52 -33.46
N ALA A 339 -13.86 3.82 -32.39
CA ALA A 339 -13.64 4.41 -31.08
C ALA A 339 -12.23 5.03 -30.92
N VAL A 340 -11.33 4.83 -31.88
CA VAL A 340 -9.99 5.40 -31.90
C VAL A 340 -9.95 6.58 -32.85
N ASP A 341 -9.44 7.73 -32.39
CA ASP A 341 -9.13 8.88 -33.25
C ASP A 341 -7.73 8.66 -33.85
N PRO A 342 -7.59 8.39 -35.16
CA PRO A 342 -6.30 8.07 -35.77
C PRO A 342 -5.31 9.23 -35.68
N ALA A 343 -5.78 10.47 -35.79
CA ALA A 343 -4.91 11.65 -35.74
C ALA A 343 -4.35 11.87 -34.33
N ARG A 344 -5.19 11.66 -33.31
CA ARG A 344 -4.77 11.72 -31.91
C ARG A 344 -3.78 10.61 -31.56
N TRP A 345 -4.03 9.38 -32.04
CA TRP A 345 -3.13 8.27 -31.81
C TRP A 345 -1.77 8.48 -32.48
N LEU A 346 -1.75 8.90 -33.75
CA LEU A 346 -0.51 9.20 -34.47
C LEU A 346 0.28 10.33 -33.78
N LYS A 347 -0.40 11.37 -33.30
CA LYS A 347 0.26 12.43 -32.51
C LYS A 347 0.91 11.85 -31.26
N ALA A 348 0.21 10.99 -30.51
CA ALA A 348 0.76 10.36 -29.31
C ALA A 348 1.97 9.46 -29.62
N LEU A 349 1.95 8.76 -30.75
CA LEU A 349 3.08 7.97 -31.24
C LEU A 349 4.32 8.84 -31.52
N LEU A 350 4.13 9.94 -32.26
CA LEU A 350 5.22 10.87 -32.58
C LEU A 350 5.78 11.58 -31.33
N ASP A 351 4.92 11.92 -30.38
CA ASP A 351 5.35 12.48 -29.09
C ASP A 351 6.11 11.45 -28.23
N TRP A 352 5.77 10.16 -28.37
CA TRP A 352 6.39 9.07 -27.62
C TRP A 352 7.77 8.73 -28.16
N ALA A 353 7.92 8.61 -29.48
CA ALA A 353 9.16 8.27 -30.16
C ALA A 353 9.58 9.37 -31.15
N PRO A 354 10.07 10.53 -30.67
CA PRO A 354 10.34 11.70 -31.51
C PRO A 354 11.47 11.51 -32.55
N ASP A 355 12.36 10.54 -32.35
CA ASP A 355 13.49 10.23 -33.24
C ASP A 355 13.29 8.93 -34.04
N GLY A 356 12.09 8.34 -34.01
CA GLY A 356 11.72 7.08 -34.68
C GLY A 356 11.19 7.22 -36.11
#